data_AF-A0A6J2SRN3-F1
#
_entry.id   AF-A0A6J2SRN3-F1
#
_cell.length_a   1.000
_cell.length_b   1.000
_cell.length_c   1.000
_cell.angle_alpha   90.00
_cell.angle_beta   90.00
_cell.angle_gamma   90.00
#
_symmetry.space_group_name_H-M   'P 1'
#
loop_
_entity.id
_entity.type
_entity.pdbx_description
1 polymer ?
#
loop_
_entity_poly.entity_id
_entity_poly.type
_entity_poly.pdbx_seq_one_letter_code
_entity_poly.pdbx_strand_id
1 'polypeptide(L)'
;MHSSNYLALIILPTLSGLLLVTACTKTVYNSKNRAQRILICCKGYKFSPNTANSYLCEPICISSCDNGFCRAPNVCGCHEGYENMRHDPTKSCVPVCSSGCKNGRCVAPNKCDCDAGYQPIEDGSCRQLSANPGFSHNISSSVCPTGCAPNRISLEN
;
A
#
# COMPACT_ATOMS: atom_id res chain seq x y z
N MET A 1 -10.09 -26.45 -29.15
CA MET A 1 -10.37 -25.19 -29.87
C MET A 1 -10.54 -24.06 -28.86
N HIS A 2 -9.43 -23.48 -28.38
CA HIS A 2 -9.43 -22.29 -27.52
C HIS A 2 -9.00 -21.12 -28.41
N SER A 3 -9.95 -20.31 -28.87
CA SER A 3 -9.65 -19.06 -29.56
C SER A 3 -10.26 -17.93 -28.73
N SER A 4 -9.48 -17.46 -27.75
CA SER A 4 -9.78 -16.23 -27.01
C SER A 4 -9.46 -15.04 -27.90
N ASN A 5 -10.37 -14.67 -28.80
CA ASN A 5 -10.26 -13.43 -29.57
C ASN A 5 -10.73 -12.27 -28.69
N TYR A 6 -9.78 -11.63 -28.01
CA TYR A 6 -9.98 -10.37 -27.29
C TYR A 6 -10.20 -9.24 -28.32
N LEU A 7 -11.44 -9.00 -28.74
CA LEU A 7 -11.76 -7.83 -29.57
C LEU A 7 -11.96 -6.61 -28.68
N ALA A 8 -11.00 -5.68 -28.70
CA ALA A 8 -11.11 -4.36 -28.09
C ALA A 8 -11.97 -3.45 -29.00
N LEU A 9 -13.17 -3.08 -28.53
CA LEU A 9 -14.04 -2.13 -29.23
C LEU A 9 -14.16 -0.85 -28.39
N ILE A 10 -13.20 0.06 -28.52
CA ILE A 10 -13.41 1.49 -28.22
C ILE A 10 -12.59 2.31 -29.22
N ILE A 11 -13.27 2.93 -30.19
CA ILE A 11 -12.70 3.94 -31.10
C ILE A 11 -12.98 5.30 -30.47
N LEU A 12 -11.97 5.98 -29.95
CA LEU A 12 -11.74 7.43 -30.08
C LEU A 12 -10.24 7.70 -29.87
N PRO A 13 -9.56 8.41 -30.77
CA PRO A 13 -8.11 8.64 -30.70
C PRO A 13 -7.82 9.76 -29.70
N THR A 14 -7.45 9.43 -28.48
CA THR A 14 -6.81 10.40 -27.58
C THR A 14 -5.29 10.22 -27.64
N LEU A 15 -4.58 11.34 -27.74
CA LEU A 15 -3.15 11.46 -28.05
C LEU A 15 -2.18 10.88 -27.00
N SER A 16 -2.65 10.07 -26.07
CA SER A 16 -1.84 9.36 -25.09
C SER A 16 -2.24 7.89 -25.12
N GLY A 17 -1.54 7.12 -25.95
CA GLY A 17 -1.75 5.69 -26.16
C GLY A 17 -1.57 4.87 -24.88
N LEU A 18 -2.63 4.79 -24.08
CA LEU A 18 -2.90 3.71 -23.14
C LEU A 18 -4.39 3.74 -22.80
N LEU A 19 -5.22 3.19 -23.69
CA LEU A 19 -6.54 2.73 -23.25
C LEU A 19 -6.29 1.63 -22.22
N LEU A 20 -6.48 1.95 -20.94
CA LEU A 20 -6.53 0.99 -19.85
C LEU A 20 -7.75 0.10 -20.10
N VAL A 21 -7.55 -1.01 -20.81
CA VAL A 21 -8.62 -1.99 -21.05
C VAL A 21 -8.89 -2.74 -19.75
N THR A 22 -9.77 -2.19 -18.91
CA THR A 22 -10.17 -2.80 -17.63
C THR A 22 -11.38 -3.72 -17.76
N ALA A 23 -12.11 -3.60 -18.88
CA ALA A 23 -13.28 -4.41 -19.22
C ALA A 23 -13.10 -5.15 -20.56
N CYS A 24 -13.62 -6.36 -20.63
CA CYS A 24 -13.49 -7.34 -21.70
C CYS A 24 -14.89 -7.79 -22.15
N THR A 25 -15.04 -8.24 -23.41
CA THR A 25 -16.30 -8.85 -23.87
C THR A 25 -16.20 -10.37 -23.85
N LYS A 26 -17.18 -11.05 -23.27
CA LYS A 26 -17.34 -12.50 -23.33
C LYS A 26 -18.52 -12.84 -24.23
N THR A 27 -18.35 -13.78 -25.14
CA THR A 27 -19.45 -14.27 -25.98
C THR A 27 -20.11 -15.45 -25.27
N VAL A 28 -21.41 -15.36 -25.06
CA VAL A 28 -22.27 -16.44 -24.54
C VAL A 28 -23.22 -16.87 -25.66
N TYR A 29 -23.52 -18.16 -25.74
CA TYR A 29 -24.44 -18.70 -26.73
C TYR A 29 -25.71 -19.17 -26.04
N ASN A 30 -26.88 -18.83 -26.59
CA ASN A 30 -28.15 -19.33 -26.08
C ASN A 30 -28.46 -20.75 -26.58
N SER A 31 -29.58 -21.34 -26.14
CA SER A 31 -30.02 -22.69 -26.55
C SER A 31 -30.29 -22.84 -28.05
N LYS A 32 -30.46 -21.72 -28.77
CA LYS A 32 -30.62 -21.66 -30.24
C LYS A 32 -29.29 -21.34 -30.95
N ASN A 33 -28.15 -21.47 -30.27
CA ASN A 33 -26.80 -21.14 -30.75
C ASN A 33 -26.62 -19.68 -31.23
N ARG A 34 -27.40 -18.74 -30.69
CA ARG A 34 -27.22 -17.31 -30.98
C ARG A 34 -26.17 -16.73 -30.04
N ALA A 35 -25.18 -16.06 -30.61
CA ALA A 35 -24.13 -15.36 -29.87
C ALA A 35 -24.68 -14.06 -29.27
N GLN A 36 -24.40 -13.84 -27.99
CA GLN A 36 -24.61 -12.60 -27.26
C GLN A 36 -23.29 -12.19 -26.62
N ARG A 37 -22.90 -10.92 -26.77
CA ARG A 37 -21.69 -10.38 -26.15
C ARG A 37 -22.07 -9.69 -24.85
N ILE A 38 -21.45 -10.08 -23.76
CA ILE A 38 -21.62 -9.46 -22.45
C ILE A 38 -20.31 -8.79 -22.02
N LEU A 39 -20.41 -7.66 -21.32
CA LEU A 39 -19.27 -6.95 -20.76
C LEU A 39 -18.90 -7.56 -19.40
N ILE A 40 -17.62 -7.86 -19.18
CA ILE A 40 -17.08 -8.40 -17.93
C ILE A 40 -15.75 -7.70 -17.59
N CYS A 41 -15.28 -7.77 -16.35
CA CYS A 41 -13.94 -7.30 -16.03
C CYS A 41 -12.86 -8.22 -16.61
N CYS A 42 -11.76 -7.62 -17.06
CA CYS A 42 -10.60 -8.39 -17.52
C CYS A 42 -9.89 -9.09 -16.35
N LYS A 43 -9.00 -10.04 -16.65
CA LYS A 43 -8.25 -10.78 -15.61
C LYS A 43 -7.48 -9.79 -14.73
N GLY A 44 -7.61 -9.94 -13.41
CA GLY A 44 -6.97 -9.04 -12.44
C GLY A 44 -7.77 -7.78 -12.13
N TYR A 45 -9.02 -7.68 -12.61
CA TYR A 45 -9.96 -6.62 -12.28
C TYR A 45 -11.26 -7.20 -11.71
N LYS A 46 -11.94 -6.45 -10.84
CA LYS A 46 -13.24 -6.78 -10.25
C LYS A 46 -14.20 -5.60 -10.40
N PHE A 47 -15.51 -5.85 -10.28
CA PHE A 47 -16.49 -4.78 -10.30
C PHE A 47 -16.38 -3.92 -9.02
N SER A 48 -16.36 -2.60 -9.19
CA SER A 48 -16.44 -1.65 -8.08
C SER A 48 -17.88 -1.60 -7.55
N PRO A 49 -18.13 -1.94 -6.27
CA PRO A 49 -19.47 -1.90 -5.69
C PRO A 49 -19.91 -0.48 -5.28
N ASN A 50 -18.99 0.49 -5.26
CA ASN A 50 -19.17 1.80 -4.61
C ASN A 50 -19.39 2.97 -5.58
N THR A 51 -19.70 2.70 -6.85
CA THR A 51 -19.98 3.75 -7.84
C THR A 51 -21.40 3.60 -8.32
N ALA A 52 -22.12 4.71 -8.52
CA ALA A 52 -23.43 4.73 -9.17
C ALA A 52 -23.45 4.08 -10.58
N ASN A 53 -22.27 3.67 -11.08
CA ASN A 53 -22.04 2.97 -12.34
C ASN A 53 -21.54 1.54 -12.07
N SER A 54 -22.45 0.57 -12.14
CA SER A 54 -22.24 -0.87 -11.93
C SER A 54 -21.36 -1.59 -12.97
N TYR A 55 -20.74 -0.83 -13.89
CA TYR A 55 -19.91 -1.37 -14.98
C TYR A 55 -18.42 -1.03 -14.84
N LEU A 56 -18.00 -0.38 -13.75
CA LEU A 56 -16.61 0.00 -13.54
C LEU A 56 -15.80 -1.17 -13.00
N CYS A 57 -14.71 -1.49 -13.69
CA CYS A 57 -13.76 -2.54 -13.30
C CYS A 57 -12.53 -1.91 -12.62
N GLU A 58 -12.34 -2.20 -11.34
CA GLU A 58 -11.18 -1.78 -10.55
C GLU A 58 -10.12 -2.89 -10.48
N PRO A 59 -8.82 -2.55 -10.44
CA PRO A 59 -7.76 -3.54 -10.37
C PRO A 59 -7.73 -4.27 -9.02
N ILE A 60 -7.30 -5.52 -9.06
CA ILE A 60 -7.11 -6.39 -7.90
C ILE A 60 -5.61 -6.40 -7.55
N CYS A 61 -5.30 -6.16 -6.28
CA CYS A 61 -3.95 -6.29 -5.73
C CYS A 61 -3.89 -7.43 -4.69
N ILE A 62 -2.80 -8.20 -4.67
CA ILE A 62 -2.60 -9.36 -3.76
C ILE A 62 -2.62 -8.93 -2.28
N SER A 63 -2.03 -7.78 -1.96
CA SER A 63 -2.17 -7.10 -0.66
C SER A 63 -2.95 -5.81 -0.83
N SER A 64 -3.60 -5.34 0.23
CA SER A 64 -4.00 -3.94 0.32
C SER A 64 -2.74 -3.09 0.10
N CYS A 65 -2.78 -2.19 -0.89
CA CYS A 65 -1.69 -1.25 -1.12
C CYS A 65 -1.70 -0.22 0.01
N ASP A 66 -1.18 -0.60 1.18
CA ASP A 66 -1.18 0.27 2.36
C ASP A 66 -0.45 1.57 2.04
N ASN A 67 -1.03 2.70 2.46
CA ASN A 67 -0.59 4.06 2.10
C ASN A 67 -0.48 4.32 0.59
N GLY A 68 -1.34 3.66 -0.19
CA GLY A 68 -1.44 3.83 -1.63
C GLY A 68 -2.78 3.36 -2.18
N PHE A 69 -2.78 3.12 -3.49
CA PHE A 69 -3.94 2.65 -4.24
C PHE A 69 -3.51 1.60 -5.27
N CYS A 70 -4.42 0.70 -5.63
CA CYS A 70 -4.15 -0.30 -6.67
C CYS A 70 -4.25 0.41 -8.03
N ARG A 71 -3.12 0.62 -8.72
CA ARG A 71 -3.07 1.35 -10.01
C ARG A 71 -3.26 0.42 -11.21
N ALA A 72 -2.88 -0.84 -11.07
CA ALA A 72 -3.06 -1.91 -12.04
C ALA A 72 -3.05 -3.27 -11.29
N PRO A 73 -3.41 -4.39 -11.94
CA PRO A 73 -3.43 -5.69 -11.27
C PRO A 73 -2.08 -6.00 -10.62
N ASN A 74 -2.09 -6.17 -9.30
CA ASN A 74 -0.90 -6.39 -8.46
C ASN A 74 0.17 -5.29 -8.52
N VAL A 75 -0.22 -4.07 -8.90
CA VAL A 75 0.68 -2.92 -8.94
C VAL A 75 0.11 -1.82 -8.05
N CYS A 76 0.87 -1.46 -7.02
CA CYS A 76 0.54 -0.37 -6.12
C CYS A 76 1.10 0.95 -6.64
N GLY A 77 0.26 2.00 -6.64
CA GLY A 77 0.69 3.40 -6.70
C GLY A 77 0.69 3.97 -5.28
N CYS A 78 1.74 4.69 -4.91
CA CYS A 78 1.89 5.23 -3.56
C CYS A 78 1.34 6.65 -3.45
N HIS A 79 0.81 7.00 -2.28
CA HIS A 79 0.45 8.38 -1.97
C HIS A 79 1.70 9.25 -1.83
N GLU A 80 1.51 10.57 -1.88
CA GLU A 80 2.60 11.53 -1.72
C GLU A 80 3.36 11.30 -0.41
N GLY A 81 4.70 11.31 -0.51
CA GLY A 81 5.59 11.02 0.64
C GLY A 81 5.76 9.53 0.96
N TYR A 82 5.23 8.62 0.14
CA TYR A 82 5.43 7.17 0.26
C TYR A 82 6.05 6.58 -1.01
N GLU A 83 6.73 5.45 -0.87
CA GLU A 83 7.32 4.71 -1.99
C GLU A 83 7.12 3.20 -1.84
N ASN A 84 7.20 2.45 -2.94
CA ASN A 84 7.09 1.00 -2.89
C ASN A 84 8.23 0.41 -2.06
N MET A 85 7.90 -0.51 -1.14
CA MET A 85 8.89 -1.22 -0.35
C MET A 85 9.93 -1.88 -1.26
N ARG A 86 11.23 -1.59 -1.03
CA ARG A 86 12.34 -2.09 -1.86
C ARG A 86 12.21 -1.73 -3.35
N HIS A 87 11.46 -0.67 -3.67
CA HIS A 87 11.11 -0.25 -5.03
C HIS A 87 10.39 -1.34 -5.85
N ASP A 88 9.75 -2.31 -5.19
CA ASP A 88 8.99 -3.36 -5.85
C ASP A 88 7.52 -2.93 -6.00
N PRO A 89 7.03 -2.68 -7.23
CA PRO A 89 5.67 -2.19 -7.47
C PRO A 89 4.58 -3.16 -7.00
N THR A 90 4.91 -4.42 -6.71
CA THR A 90 3.99 -5.41 -6.16
C THR A 90 3.84 -5.34 -4.63
N LYS A 91 4.63 -4.50 -3.97
CA LYS A 91 4.64 -4.32 -2.52
C LYS A 91 3.92 -3.03 -2.10
N SER A 92 3.45 -3.03 -0.86
CA SER A 92 2.85 -1.87 -0.19
C SER A 92 3.81 -0.69 -0.10
N CYS A 93 3.24 0.47 0.19
CA CYS A 93 3.98 1.72 0.24
C CYS A 93 4.47 2.02 1.66
N VAL A 94 5.77 2.30 1.77
CA VAL A 94 6.45 2.69 3.01
C VAL A 94 6.70 4.20 3.01
N PRO A 95 6.66 4.87 4.17
CA PRO A 95 6.89 6.31 4.24
C PRO A 95 8.33 6.66 3.88
N VAL A 96 8.50 7.82 3.22
CA VAL A 96 9.80 8.39 2.86
C VAL A 96 10.19 9.45 3.89
N CYS A 97 11.40 9.34 4.43
CA CYS A 97 12.01 10.34 5.30
C CYS A 97 13.29 10.85 4.63
N SER A 98 13.27 12.09 4.10
CA SER A 98 14.35 12.64 3.25
C SER A 98 15.70 12.76 3.95
N SER A 99 15.71 13.09 5.25
CA SER A 99 16.90 13.14 6.11
C SER A 99 17.29 11.76 6.66
N GLY A 100 16.45 10.74 6.45
CA GLY A 100 16.54 9.44 7.09
C GLY A 100 16.17 9.48 8.59
N CYS A 101 15.93 8.31 9.17
CA CYS A 101 15.68 8.15 10.61
C CYS A 101 16.84 7.43 11.27
N LYS A 102 17.99 8.10 11.43
CA LYS A 102 19.11 7.50 12.16
C LYS A 102 18.73 7.34 13.64
N ASN A 103 18.85 6.13 14.19
CA ASN A 103 18.40 5.78 15.56
C ASN A 103 16.87 5.93 15.75
N GLY A 104 16.12 5.49 14.74
CA GLY A 104 14.66 5.44 14.78
C GLY A 104 14.09 4.76 13.53
N ARG A 105 12.77 4.85 13.38
CA ARG A 105 12.03 4.30 12.25
C ARG A 105 11.14 5.36 11.61
N CYS A 106 11.10 5.40 10.28
CA CYS A 106 10.17 6.26 9.55
C CYS A 106 8.75 5.69 9.69
N VAL A 107 7.86 6.45 10.34
CA VAL A 107 6.47 6.02 10.63
C VAL A 107 5.43 6.80 9.82
N ALA A 108 5.80 7.97 9.31
CA ALA A 108 5.03 8.74 8.34
C ALA A 108 6.01 9.59 7.49
N PRO A 109 5.58 10.20 6.38
CA PRO A 109 6.45 11.02 5.55
C PRO A 109 7.18 12.09 6.38
N ASN A 110 8.51 12.08 6.32
CA ASN A 110 9.40 12.95 7.09
C ASN A 110 9.16 12.94 8.61
N LYS A 111 8.62 11.85 9.17
CA LYS A 111 8.38 11.69 10.61
C LYS A 111 9.03 10.42 11.12
N CYS A 112 10.00 10.59 12.02
CA CYS A 112 10.69 9.49 12.69
C CYS A 112 10.09 9.22 14.08
N ASP A 113 9.92 7.93 14.37
CA ASP A 113 9.72 7.38 15.69
C ASP A 113 11.09 6.97 16.24
N CYS A 114 11.56 7.66 17.27
CA CYS A 114 12.94 7.55 17.73
C CYS A 114 13.13 6.38 18.69
N ASP A 115 14.30 5.74 18.62
CA ASP A 115 14.67 4.67 19.54
C ASP A 115 14.77 5.18 20.98
N ALA A 116 14.71 4.28 21.96
CA ALA A 116 14.83 4.64 23.37
C ALA A 116 16.11 5.46 23.66
N GLY A 117 15.95 6.60 24.34
CA GLY A 117 17.05 7.53 24.61
C GLY A 117 17.28 8.60 23.53
N TYR A 118 16.49 8.62 22.46
CA TYR A 118 16.54 9.62 21.40
C TYR A 118 15.23 10.43 21.33
N GLN A 119 15.32 11.67 20.85
CA GLN A 119 14.16 12.55 20.61
C GLN A 119 14.18 13.10 19.18
N PRO A 120 12.99 13.33 18.59
CA PRO A 120 12.87 13.95 17.29
C PRO A 120 13.33 15.41 17.36
N ILE A 121 14.01 15.87 16.31
CA ILE A 121 14.42 17.26 16.12
C ILE A 121 13.79 17.84 14.84
N GLU A 122 13.96 19.15 14.62
CA GLU A 122 13.27 19.91 13.56
C GLU A 122 13.55 19.40 12.13
N ASP A 123 14.69 18.76 11.89
CA ASP A 123 15.05 18.17 10.59
C ASP A 123 14.43 16.78 10.35
N GLY A 124 13.58 16.33 11.27
CA GLY A 124 12.97 15.00 11.24
C GLY A 124 13.89 13.88 11.73
N SER A 125 15.14 14.15 12.13
CA SER A 125 16.08 13.15 12.63
C SER A 125 15.90 12.88 14.13
N CYS A 126 16.54 11.82 14.64
CA CYS A 126 16.55 11.49 16.05
C CYS A 126 17.90 11.83 16.68
N ARG A 127 17.92 12.73 17.67
CA ARG A 127 19.13 13.03 18.45
C ARG A 127 19.08 12.37 19.82
N GLN A 128 20.24 11.94 20.29
CA GLN A 128 20.36 11.40 21.64
C GLN A 128 20.03 12.49 22.66
N LEU A 129 19.17 12.19 23.61
CA LEU A 129 19.08 12.98 24.83
C LEU A 129 20.41 12.76 25.55
N SER A 130 21.22 13.81 25.69
CA SER A 130 22.44 13.76 26.49
C SER A 130 22.14 13.02 27.79
N ALA A 131 22.77 11.84 27.96
CA ALA A 131 22.68 11.09 29.19
C ALA A 131 22.95 12.08 30.31
N ASN A 132 21.96 12.32 31.17
CA ASN A 132 22.25 12.99 32.42
C ASN A 132 23.37 12.15 33.06
N PRO A 133 24.49 12.73 33.53
CA PRO A 133 25.64 11.97 34.03
C PRO A 133 25.37 11.06 35.26
N GLY A 134 24.09 10.83 35.61
CA GLY A 134 23.64 9.91 36.65
C GLY A 134 22.70 8.79 36.20
N PHE A 135 22.40 8.60 34.91
CA PHE A 135 21.53 7.50 34.45
C PHE A 135 22.30 6.52 33.56
N SER A 136 22.94 5.54 34.20
CA SER A 136 23.51 4.38 33.52
C SER A 136 22.37 3.41 33.17
N HIS A 137 22.13 3.19 31.87
CA HIS A 137 21.33 2.05 31.42
C HIS A 137 22.14 0.78 31.69
N ASN A 138 21.99 0.23 32.90
CA ASN A 138 22.49 -1.10 33.20
C ASN A 138 21.52 -2.09 32.54
N ILE A 139 21.95 -2.73 31.45
CA ILE A 139 21.18 -3.74 30.67
C ILE A 139 21.03 -5.06 31.47
N SER A 140 21.17 -5.03 32.79
CA SER A 140 21.06 -6.19 33.68
C SER A 140 20.00 -6.04 34.76
N SER A 141 19.07 -5.09 34.64
CA SER A 141 17.96 -4.98 35.59
C SER A 141 16.64 -4.76 34.88
N SER A 142 15.78 -5.78 34.98
CA SER A 142 14.39 -5.85 34.53
C SER A 142 13.43 -4.92 35.30
N VAL A 143 13.93 -3.79 35.81
CA VAL A 143 13.15 -2.85 36.61
C VAL A 143 13.23 -1.47 35.95
N CYS A 144 12.12 -1.06 35.32
CA CYS A 144 11.92 0.32 34.89
C CYS A 144 11.69 1.18 36.14
N PRO A 145 12.45 2.27 36.38
CA PRO A 145 12.06 3.25 37.37
C PRO A 145 10.73 3.85 36.91
N THR A 146 9.76 3.84 37.82
CA THR A 146 8.39 4.33 37.69
C THR A 146 8.30 5.57 36.79
N GLY A 147 7.86 5.37 35.54
CA GLY A 147 7.73 6.45 34.55
C GLY A 147 7.76 5.99 33.10
N CYS A 148 8.32 4.81 32.79
CA CYS A 148 8.21 4.22 31.46
C CYS A 148 7.00 3.27 31.44
N ALA A 149 5.95 3.64 30.71
CA ALA A 149 4.86 2.74 30.39
C ALA A 149 5.13 2.08 29.02
N PRO A 150 5.56 0.80 28.95
CA PRO A 150 5.30 -0.01 27.79
C PRO A 150 3.87 -0.56 27.93
N ASN A 151 3.13 -0.61 26.82
CA ASN A 151 1.80 -1.20 26.77
C ASN A 151 1.78 -2.58 27.46
N ARG A 152 0.87 -2.69 28.43
CA ARG A 152 0.64 -3.80 29.35
C ARG A 152 0.08 -5.02 28.61
N ILE A 153 0.66 -6.22 28.80
CA ILE A 153 -0.08 -7.49 28.70
C ILE A 153 0.24 -8.31 29.96
N SER A 154 -0.85 -8.69 30.61
CA SER A 154 -1.00 -9.29 31.93
C SER A 154 -0.51 -10.73 32.03
N LEU A 155 -0.25 -11.20 33.25
CA LEU A 155 -0.96 -12.30 33.95
C LEU A 155 -0.09 -12.81 35.09
N GLU A 156 -0.47 -12.57 36.35
CA GLU A 156 -0.19 -13.51 37.44
C GLU A 156 -1.38 -13.55 38.42
N ASN A 157 -1.64 -14.77 38.89
CA ASN A 157 -2.62 -15.20 39.90
C ASN A 157 -2.31 -14.67 41.29
#